data_AF-A0A1C6J6V4-F1
#
_entry.id   AF-A0A1C6J6V4-F1
#
_cell.length_a   1.000
_cell.length_b   1.000
_cell.length_c   1.000
_cell.angle_alpha   90.00
_cell.angle_beta   90.00
_cell.angle_gamma   90.00
#
_symmetry.space_group_name_H-M   'P 1'
#
loop_
_entity.id
_entity.type
_entity.pdbx_description
1 polymer ?
#
loop_
_entity_poly.entity_id
_entity_poly.type
_entity_poly.pdbx_seq_one_letter_code
_entity_poly.pdbx_strand_id
1 'polypeptide(L)'
;MTAEERRKWIGVLLDKVLTIHEQGKHYVSLDINNLDYSIMVTVTAIKHGWGANRGYNFYKYCIMDLGTKELPVMVEFLDSLIEDKEVSE
;
A
#
# COMPACT_ATOMS: atom_id res chain seq x y z
N MET A 1 6.79 17.35 4.97
CA MET A 1 5.87 17.10 3.86
C MET A 1 4.66 18.01 4.02
N THR A 2 4.17 18.62 2.94
CA THR A 2 2.96 19.45 2.95
C THR A 2 1.70 18.58 2.97
N ALA A 3 0.54 19.18 3.27
CA ALA A 3 -0.73 18.47 3.21
C ALA A 3 -1.07 17.93 1.80
N GLU A 4 -0.65 18.65 0.75
CA GLU A 4 -0.85 18.23 -0.63
C GLU A 4 0.03 17.04 -0.99
N GLU A 5 1.31 17.07 -0.61
CA GLU A 5 2.23 15.95 -0.81
C GLU A 5 1.75 14.70 -0.06
N ARG A 6 1.23 14.84 1.17
CA ARG A 6 0.61 13.73 1.91
C ARG A 6 -0.54 13.10 1.14
N ARG A 7 -1.46 13.93 0.61
CA ARG A 7 -2.59 13.45 -0.20
C ARG A 7 -2.13 12.73 -1.47
N LYS A 8 -1.09 13.24 -2.15
CA LYS A 8 -0.51 12.59 -3.34
C LYS A 8 0.00 11.19 -3.00
N TRP A 9 0.77 11.04 -1.92
CA TRP A 9 1.27 9.74 -1.50
C TRP A 9 0.16 8.76 -1.12
N ILE A 10 -0.84 9.21 -0.37
CA ILE A 10 -2.02 8.39 -0.04
C ILE A 10 -2.73 7.94 -1.32
N GLY A 11 -2.91 8.83 -2.29
CA GLY A 11 -3.51 8.51 -3.58
C GLY A 11 -2.73 7.46 -4.36
N VAL A 12 -1.39 7.58 -4.42
CA VAL A 12 -0.52 6.58 -5.08
C VAL A 12 -0.65 5.20 -4.43
N LEU A 13 -0.66 5.13 -3.09
CA LEU A 13 -0.82 3.85 -2.39
C LEU A 13 -2.22 3.25 -2.61
N LEU A 14 -3.26 4.09 -2.57
CA LEU A 14 -4.64 3.66 -2.76
C LEU A 14 -4.87 3.09 -4.16
N ASP A 15 -4.41 3.79 -5.19
CA ASP A 15 -4.54 3.38 -6.60
C ASP A 15 -3.92 1.98 -6.85
N LYS A 16 -2.73 1.75 -6.30
CA LYS A 16 -2.04 0.46 -6.41
C LYS A 16 -2.76 -0.65 -5.66
N VAL A 17 -3.23 -0.38 -4.44
CA VAL A 17 -4.01 -1.33 -3.64
C VAL A 17 -5.30 -1.72 -4.36
N LEU A 18 -6.03 -0.76 -4.93
CA LEU A 18 -7.23 -1.02 -5.72
C LEU A 18 -6.91 -1.83 -6.98
N THR A 19 -5.83 -1.51 -7.69
CA THR A 19 -5.37 -2.27 -8.87
C THR A 19 -5.11 -3.74 -8.51
N ILE A 20 -4.43 -4.02 -7.40
CA ILE A 20 -4.16 -5.39 -6.94
C ILE A 20 -5.45 -6.10 -6.53
N HIS A 21 -6.40 -5.39 -5.90
CA HIS A 21 -7.70 -5.95 -5.58
C HIS A 21 -8.48 -6.38 -6.83
N GLU A 22 -8.44 -5.58 -7.90
CA GLU A 22 -9.07 -5.93 -9.18
C GLU A 22 -8.49 -7.22 -9.80
N GLN A 23 -7.20 -7.49 -9.58
CA GLN A 23 -6.55 -8.72 -10.05
C GLN A 23 -6.98 -9.97 -9.26
N GLY A 24 -7.50 -9.83 -8.05
CA GLY A 24 -8.06 -10.94 -7.25
C GLY A 24 -7.06 -12.01 -6.77
N LYS A 25 -5.75 -11.81 -6.97
CA LYS A 25 -4.69 -12.80 -6.66
C LYS A 25 -4.07 -12.64 -5.28
N HIS A 26 -4.10 -11.44 -4.73
CA HIS A 26 -3.43 -11.09 -3.48
C HIS A 26 -4.40 -10.38 -2.56
N TYR A 27 -4.19 -10.54 -1.25
CA TYR A 27 -4.87 -9.71 -0.27
C TYR A 27 -3.94 -8.56 0.07
N VAL A 28 -4.40 -7.33 -0.09
CA VAL A 28 -3.67 -6.11 0.29
C VAL A 28 -4.59 -5.21 1.11
N SER A 29 -4.03 -4.38 1.98
CA SER A 29 -4.77 -3.34 2.69
C SER A 29 -3.97 -2.04 2.73
N LEU A 30 -4.68 -0.92 2.74
CA LEU A 30 -4.17 0.40 3.09
C LEU A 30 -4.99 0.93 4.25
N ASP A 31 -4.35 1.12 5.39
CA ASP A 31 -4.99 1.69 6.58
C ASP A 31 -4.44 3.10 6.83
N ILE A 32 -5.34 4.08 6.96
CA ILE A 32 -5.00 5.48 7.18
C ILE A 32 -5.52 5.88 8.56
N ASN A 33 -4.61 6.25 9.46
CA ASN A 33 -4.92 6.61 10.83
C ASN A 33 -4.51 8.06 11.06
N ASN A 34 -5.43 8.85 11.61
CA ASN A 34 -5.11 10.17 12.14
C ASN A 34 -4.57 9.99 13.56
N LEU A 35 -3.31 10.38 13.76
CA LEU A 35 -2.66 10.53 15.05
C LEU A 35 -2.74 12.01 15.45
N ASP A 36 -2.53 12.31 16.74
CA ASP A 36 -2.73 13.64 17.34
C ASP A 36 -2.28 14.82 16.45
N TYR A 37 -1.09 14.69 15.83
CA TYR A 37 -0.54 15.69 14.93
C TYR A 37 0.01 15.10 13.62
N SER A 38 -0.35 13.86 13.28
CA SER A 38 0.20 13.20 12.10
C SER A 38 -0.74 12.22 11.43
N ILE A 39 -0.39 11.80 10.22
CA ILE A 39 -1.06 10.73 9.50
C ILE A 39 -0.14 9.53 9.49
N MET A 40 -0.64 8.39 9.97
CA MET A 40 0.00 7.10 9.81
C MET A 40 -0.68 6.32 8.70
N VAL A 41 0.08 5.95 7.68
CA VAL A 41 -0.36 5.01 6.65
C VAL A 41 0.28 3.66 6.90
N THR A 42 -0.51 2.59 6.78
CA THR A 42 -0.02 1.21 6.91
C THR A 42 -0.42 0.44 5.66
N VAL A 43 0.52 -0.31 5.11
CA VAL A 43 0.27 -1.25 4.01
C VAL A 43 0.52 -2.66 4.52
N THR A 44 -0.47 -3.53 4.34
CA THR A 44 -0.32 -4.96 4.61
C THR A 44 -0.59 -5.76 3.34
N ALA A 45 0.08 -6.91 3.20
CA ALA A 45 -0.18 -7.80 2.08
C ALA A 45 0.03 -9.28 2.44
N ILE A 46 -0.79 -10.13 1.83
CA ILE A 46 -0.66 -11.59 1.81
C ILE A 46 -0.69 -12.02 0.33
N LYS A 47 0.43 -12.56 -0.15
CA LYS A 47 0.55 -13.14 -1.48
C LYS A 47 -0.34 -14.38 -1.57
N HIS A 48 -0.90 -14.61 -2.76
CA HIS A 48 -1.80 -15.74 -3.06
C HIS A 48 -3.07 -15.78 -2.17
N GLY A 49 -3.62 -14.60 -1.87
CA GLY A 49 -4.89 -14.43 -1.18
C GLY A 49 -4.84 -14.66 0.34
N TRP A 50 -5.90 -14.22 1.00
CA TRP A 50 -6.09 -14.38 2.44
C TRP A 50 -6.28 -15.85 2.81
N GLY A 51 -5.76 -16.25 3.96
CA GLY A 51 -6.02 -17.56 4.55
C GLY A 51 -5.88 -17.51 6.07
N ALA A 52 -6.75 -18.22 6.78
CA ALA A 52 -6.65 -18.35 8.23
C ALA A 52 -5.25 -18.86 8.62
N ASN A 53 -4.60 -18.21 9.58
CA ASN A 53 -3.23 -18.46 10.04
C ASN A 53 -2.09 -18.08 9.06
N ARG A 54 -2.38 -17.38 7.96
CA ARG A 54 -1.32 -16.77 7.15
C ARG A 54 -0.90 -15.43 7.74
N GLY A 55 0.37 -15.31 8.09
CA GLY A 55 0.99 -14.02 8.42
C GLY A 55 1.12 -13.13 7.17
N TYR A 56 1.32 -11.85 7.40
CA TYR A 56 1.60 -10.90 6.32
C TYR A 56 2.94 -11.19 5.67
N ASN A 57 2.97 -11.27 4.33
CA ASN A 57 4.23 -11.25 3.58
C ASN A 57 4.87 -9.87 3.61
N PHE A 58 4.07 -8.84 3.80
CA PHE A 58 4.51 -7.46 3.92
C PHE A 58 3.67 -6.71 4.95
N TYR A 59 4.34 -6.03 5.86
CA TYR A 59 3.74 -5.12 6.82
C TYR A 59 4.69 -3.95 7.00
N LYS A 60 4.26 -2.76 6.61
CA LYS A 60 5.00 -1.51 6.83
C LYS A 60 4.03 -0.40 7.17
N TYR A 61 4.49 0.53 7.99
CA TYR A 61 3.78 1.76 8.26
C TYR A 61 4.71 2.96 8.14
N CYS A 62 4.13 4.13 7.89
CA CYS A 62 4.83 5.39 7.75
C CYS A 62 4.05 6.47 8.52
N ILE A 63 4.69 7.08 9.52
CA ILE A 63 4.18 8.30 10.15
C ILE A 63 4.68 9.48 9.32
N MET A 64 3.81 10.01 8.47
CA MET A 64 4.15 10.88 7.35
C MET A 64 4.84 12.19 7.75
N ASP A 65 4.67 12.66 9.00
CA ASP A 65 5.31 13.87 9.49
C ASP A 65 6.64 13.62 10.22
N LEU A 66 6.94 12.37 10.58
CA LEU A 66 8.18 11.99 11.26
C LEU A 66 9.24 11.46 10.29
N GLY A 67 8.83 10.76 9.23
CA GLY A 67 9.75 10.25 8.23
C GLY A 67 9.06 9.47 7.13
N THR A 68 9.48 9.69 5.89
CA THR A 68 8.82 9.19 4.68
C THR A 68 9.54 8.04 4.00
N LYS A 69 10.63 7.54 4.58
CA LYS A 69 11.49 6.51 3.97
C LYS A 69 10.76 5.20 3.63
N GLU A 70 9.67 4.90 4.32
CA GLU A 70 8.90 3.68 4.08
C GLU A 70 7.89 3.84 2.92
N LEU A 71 7.55 5.06 2.49
CA LEU A 71 6.60 5.28 1.39
C LEU A 71 7.10 4.70 0.06
N PRO A 72 8.35 4.93 -0.39
CA PRO A 72 8.86 4.29 -1.59
C PRO A 72 8.91 2.76 -1.48
N VAL A 73 9.24 2.22 -0.30
CA VAL A 73 9.30 0.77 -0.06
C VAL A 73 7.91 0.14 -0.19
N MET A 74 6.87 0.80 0.32
CA MET A 74 5.48 0.36 0.13
C MET A 74 5.09 0.37 -1.35
N VAL A 75 5.45 1.42 -2.08
CA VAL A 75 5.18 1.52 -3.52
C VAL A 75 5.87 0.41 -4.30
N GLU A 76 7.18 0.20 -4.09
CA GLU A 76 7.95 -0.83 -4.77
C GLU A 76 7.38 -2.23 -4.51
N PHE A 77 6.98 -2.50 -3.28
CA PHE A 77 6.35 -3.77 -2.96
C PHE A 77 5.00 -3.95 -3.66
N LEU A 78 4.14 -2.93 -3.67
CA LEU A 78 2.85 -3.00 -4.36
C LEU A 78 3.03 -3.13 -5.88
N ASP A 79 4.00 -2.44 -6.47
CA ASP A 79 4.34 -2.58 -7.89
C ASP A 79 4.76 -4.01 -8.24
N SER A 80 5.49 -4.69 -7.35
CA SER A 80 5.85 -6.10 -7.55
C SER A 80 4.66 -7.08 -7.54
N LEU A 81 3.49 -6.62 -7.09
CA LEU A 81 2.25 -7.41 -7.06
C LEU A 81 1.33 -7.11 -8.24
N ILE A 82 1.55 -6.00 -8.95
CA ILE A 82 0.75 -5.62 -10.11
C ILE A 82 1.33 -6.35 -11.31
N GLU A 83 0.58 -7.31 -11.84
CA GLU A 83 0.87 -7.89 -13.14
C GLU A 83 0.65 -6.86 -14.25
N ASP A 84 1.59 -6.80 -15.20
CA ASP A 84 1.38 -6.09 -16.45
C ASP A 84 0.11 -6.63 -17.08
N LYS A 85 -0.86 -5.76 -17.36
CA LYS A 85 -1.99 -6.14 -18.22
C LYS A 85 -1.33 -6.53 -19.54
N GLU A 86 -1.26 -7.82 -19.86
CA GLU A 86 -0.97 -8.26 -21.21
C GLU A 86 -1.90 -7.46 -22.10
N VAL A 87 -1.33 -6.53 -22.88
CA VAL A 87 -2.05 -5.85 -23.94
C VAL A 87 -2.44 -6.98 -24.88
N SER A 88 -3.71 -7.38 -24.81
CA SER A 88 -4.26 -8.37 -25.72
C SER A 88 -4.17 -7.75 -27.11
N GLU A 89 -3.15 -8.15 -27.89
CA GLU A 89 -3.06 -7.86 -29.32
C GLU A 89 -4.22 -8.53 -30.09
#